data_AF-A0A175XZH7-F1
#
_entry.id   AF-A0A175XZH7-F1
#
_cell.length_a   1.000
_cell.length_b   1.000
_cell.length_c   1.000
_cell.angle_alpha   90.00
_cell.angle_beta   90.00
_cell.angle_gamma   90.00
#
_symmetry.space_group_name_H-M   'P 1'
#
loop_
_entity.id
_entity.type
_entity.pdbx_description
1 polymer ?
#
loop_
_entity_poly.entity_id
_entity_poly.type
_entity_poly.pdbx_seq_one_letter_code
_entity_poly.pdbx_strand_id
1 'polypeptide(L)' 'MVIERTPPVAIDTPCIGVCVMEPDGLCRGCARTIDEIVAWGQMTPDRRRAIMATLSDRRP' A
#
# COMPACT_ATOMS: atom_id res chain seq x y z
N MET A 1 -29.41 -3.36 -17.59
CA MET A 1 -28.58 -2.82 -16.49
C MET A 1 -27.15 -2.79 -17.00
N VAL A 2 -26.71 -1.64 -17.54
CA VAL A 2 -25.32 -1.45 -17.98
C VAL A 2 -24.55 -0.95 -16.76
N ILE A 3 -23.63 -1.77 -16.27
CA ILE A 3 -22.70 -1.38 -15.20
C ILE A 3 -21.59 -0.59 -15.91
N GLU A 4 -21.71 0.72 -15.97
CA GLU A 4 -20.62 1.58 -16.47
C GLU A 4 -19.43 1.44 -15.50
N ARG A 5 -18.42 0.68 -15.93
CA ARG A 5 -17.20 0.46 -15.16
C ARG A 5 -16.24 1.61 -15.43
N THR A 6 -16.23 2.64 -14.58
CA THR A 6 -15.15 3.63 -14.60
C THR A 6 -13.82 2.89 -14.38
N PRO A 7 -12.82 3.05 -15.27
CA PRO A 7 -11.53 2.40 -15.10
C PRO A 7 -10.87 2.95 -13.82
N PRO A 8 -10.28 2.07 -12.99
CA PRO A 8 -9.65 2.51 -11.75
C PRO A 8 -8.46 3.42 -12.09
N VAL A 9 -8.42 4.58 -11.43
CA VAL A 9 -7.24 5.45 -11.47
C VAL A 9 -6.05 4.66 -10.90
N ALA A 10 -4.94 4.63 -11.64
CA ALA A 10 -3.72 3.97 -11.17
C ALA A 10 -3.24 4.64 -9.87
N ILE A 11 -3.13 3.85 -8.80
CA ILE A 11 -2.65 4.29 -7.49
C ILE A 11 -1.21 3.82 -7.34
N ASP A 12 -0.30 4.76 -7.09
CA ASP A 12 1.08 4.42 -6.75
C ASP A 12 1.13 3.51 -5.53
N THR A 13 1.90 2.43 -5.63
CA THR A 13 2.01 1.43 -4.57
C THR A 13 3.43 0.83 -4.52
N PRO A 14 4.00 0.65 -3.31
CA PRO A 14 5.26 -0.05 -3.11
C PRO A 14 5.11 -1.59 -3.15
N CYS A 15 3.93 -2.10 -3.50
CA CYS A 15 3.62 -3.53 -3.45
C CYS A 15 4.28 -4.29 -4.59
N ILE A 16 5.07 -5.32 -4.25
CA ILE A 16 5.73 -6.22 -5.21
C ILE A 16 4.99 -7.54 -5.42
N GLY A 17 3.73 -7.66 -4.94
CA GLY A 17 2.94 -8.90 -5.04
C GLY A 17 3.31 -9.97 -4.02
N VAL A 18 4.19 -9.68 -3.07
CA VAL A 18 4.52 -10.57 -1.94
C VAL A 18 3.78 -10.09 -0.69
N CYS A 19 2.92 -10.95 -0.14
CA CYS A 19 2.16 -10.68 1.08
C CYS A 19 2.56 -11.70 2.16
N VAL A 20 3.66 -11.41 2.86
CA VAL A 20 4.15 -12.18 4.02
C VAL A 20 4.39 -11.18 5.14
N MET A 21 3.73 -11.36 6.28
CA MET A 21 3.92 -10.52 7.44
C MET A 21 5.06 -11.06 8.29
N GLU A 22 6.03 -10.21 8.60
CA GLU A 22 7.11 -10.52 9.52
C GLU A 22 6.66 -10.32 10.98
N PRO A 23 7.37 -10.90 11.96
CA PRO A 23 7.03 -10.76 13.38
C PRO A 23 7.07 -9.32 13.92
N ASP A 24 7.77 -8.41 13.23
CA ASP A 24 7.81 -6.98 13.54
C ASP A 24 6.54 -6.21 13.11
N GLY A 25 5.60 -6.89 12.46
CA GLY A 25 4.33 -6.32 12.00
C GLY A 25 4.41 -5.64 10.63
N LEU A 26 5.50 -5.80 9.89
CA LEU A 26 5.67 -5.27 8.55
C LEU A 26 5.56 -6.37 7.48
N CYS A 27 5.01 -6.01 6.33
CA CYS A 27 4.99 -6.90 5.18
C CYS A 27 6.39 -6.97 4.54
N ARG A 28 6.97 -8.17 4.40
CA ARG A 28 8.28 -8.41 3.76
C ARG A 28 8.40 -7.76 2.38
N GLY A 29 7.32 -7.74 1.59
CA GLY A 29 7.35 -7.21 0.24
C GLY A 29 7.32 -5.68 0.17
N CYS A 30 6.42 -5.05 0.93
CA CYS A 30 6.12 -3.63 0.79
C CYS A 30 6.47 -2.77 2.01
N ALA A 31 6.96 -3.38 3.10
CA ALA A 31 7.32 -2.74 4.38
C ALA A 31 6.20 -1.90 5.03
N ARG A 32 4.94 -2.20 4.67
CA ARG A 32 3.75 -1.59 5.26
C ARG A 32 3.13 -2.48 6.32
N THR A 33 2.42 -1.87 7.27
CA THR A 33 1.57 -2.61 8.22
C THR A 33 0.29 -3.10 7.56
N ILE A 34 -0.43 -4.02 8.23
CA ILE A 34 -1.74 -4.49 7.76
C ILE A 34 -2.73 -3.33 7.61
N ASP A 35 -2.77 -2.41 8.58
CA ASP A 35 -3.67 -1.26 8.54
C ASP A 35 -3.39 -0.35 7.34
N GLU A 36 -2.11 -0.10 7.05
CA GLU A 36 -1.69 0.66 5.88
C GLU A 36 -2.06 -0.05 4.56
N ILE A 37 -2.01 -1.38 4.53
CA ILE A 37 -2.39 -2.20 3.36
C ILE A 37 -3.89 -2.10 3.11
N VAL A 38 -4.72 -2.32 4.14
CA VAL A 38 -6.18 -2.32 4.04
C VAL A 38 -6.70 -0.93 3.66
N ALA A 39 -6.15 0.13 4.25
CA ALA A 39 -6.61 1.49 3.99
C ALA A 39 -6.04 2.11 2.69
N TRP A 40 -5.06 1.49 2.03
CA TRP A 40 -4.28 2.13 0.95
C TRP A 40 -5.11 2.73 -0.18
N GLY A 41 -6.14 2.00 -0.64
CA GLY A 41 -7.01 2.44 -1.73
C GLY A 41 -7.82 3.70 -1.38
N GLN A 42 -8.08 3.92 -0.10
CA GLN A 42 -8.87 5.04 0.43
C GLN A 42 -8.01 6.20 0.93
N MET A 43 -6.69 6.02 1.02
CA MET A 43 -5.78 7.07 1.47
C MET A 43 -5.64 8.18 0.42
N THR A 44 -5.51 9.41 0.90
CA THR A 44 -5.17 10.55 0.05
C THR A 44 -3.78 10.36 -0.58
N PRO A 45 -3.51 10.96 -1.75
CA PRO A 45 -2.18 10.96 -2.35
C PRO A 45 -1.09 11.41 -1.37
N ASP A 46 -1.35 12.46 -0.57
CA ASP A 46 -0.37 12.98 0.39
C ASP A 46 -0.07 11.98 1.51
N ARG A 47 -1.09 11.28 2.02
CA ARG A 47 -0.88 10.25 3.04
C ARG A 47 -0.06 9.08 2.50
N ARG A 48 -0.31 8.67 1.25
CA ARG A 48 0.48 7.63 0.58
C ARG A 48 1.93 8.06 0.40
N ARG A 49 2.19 9.31 -0.02
CA ARG A 49 3.55 9.85 -0.15
C ARG A 49 4.28 9.88 1.19
N ALA A 50 3.61 10.31 2.26
CA ALA A 50 4.19 10.32 3.59
C ALA A 50 4.60 8.90 4.06
N ILE A 51 3.75 7.90 3.82
CA ILE A 51 4.10 6.50 4.13
C ILE A 51 5.26 6.04 3.26
N MET A 52 5.21 6.26 1.95
CA MET A 52 6.27 5.86 1.02
C MET A 52 7.64 6.42 1.39
N ALA A 53 7.70 7.67 1.87
CA ALA A 53 8.95 8.28 2.32
C ALA A 53 9.57 7.55 3.52
N THR A 54 8.76 6.91 4.38
CA THR A 54 9.24 6.18 5.56
C THR A 54 9.65 4.74 5.25
N LEU A 55 9.29 4.19 4.08
CA LEU A 55 9.51 2.77 3.80
C LEU A 55 10.99 2.41 3.65
N SER A 56 11.84 3.35 3.25
CA SER A 56 13.28 3.13 3.15
C SER A 56 13.91 2.83 4.51
N ASP A 57 13.41 3.44 5.59
CA ASP A 57 13.92 3.23 6.95
C ASP A 57 13.38 1.94 7.59
N ARG A 58 12.26 1.43 7.06
CA ARG A 58 11.59 0.20 7.53
C ARG A 58 12.11 -1.06 6.86
N ARG A 59 12.74 -0.92 5.69
CA ARG A 59 13.24 -2.05 4.91
C ARG A 59 14.62 -2.43 5.48
N PRO A 60 14.81 -3.67 5.96
CA PRO A 60 16.13 -4.13 6.40
C PRO A 60 17.13 -4.22 5.25
#